data_AF-A0A9D4RWE1-F1
#
_entry.id   AF-A0A9D4RWE1-F1
#
_cell.length_a   1.000
_cell.length_b   1.000
_cell.length_c   1.000
_cell.angle_alpha   90.00
_cell.angle_beta   90.00
_cell.angle_gamma   90.00
#
_symmetry.space_group_name_H-M   'P 1'
#
loop_
_entity.id
_entity.type
_entity.pdbx_description
1 polymer ?
#
loop_
_entity_poly.entity_id
_entity_poly.type
_entity_poly.pdbx_seq_one_letter_code
_entity_poly.pdbx_strand_id
1 'polypeptide(L)'
;MAQHLGAMLSIDEIDRTHRLGARKHVGSKPRDIIVKLVSYRARQKLYNVKSKAKTPGHYRRVYVNEALTRHRSEIFYDARKLVSDKYVDSAWTHDW
;
A
#
# COMPACT_ATOMS: atom_id res chain seq x y z
N MET A 1 -8.20 -5.35 9.49
CA MET A 1 -6.75 -5.18 9.25
C MET A 1 -6.21 -3.91 9.90
N ALA A 2 -6.60 -2.70 9.48
CA ALA A 2 -6.02 -1.45 10.00
C ALA A 2 -6.03 -1.35 11.54
N GLN A 3 -7.19 -1.62 12.16
CA GLN A 3 -7.34 -1.63 13.62
C GLN A 3 -6.41 -2.66 14.30
N HIS A 4 -6.29 -3.87 13.75
CA HIS A 4 -5.39 -4.90 14.25
C HIS A 4 -3.91 -4.50 14.12
N LEU A 5 -3.55 -3.64 13.16
CA LEU A 5 -2.19 -3.09 13.03
C LEU A 5 -1.97 -1.86 13.93
N GLY A 6 -2.99 -1.42 14.67
CA GLY A 6 -2.96 -0.23 15.50
C GLY A 6 -3.19 1.08 14.73
N ALA A 7 -3.64 1.02 13.48
CA ALA A 7 -4.14 2.22 12.79
C ALA A 7 -5.60 2.46 13.18
N MET A 8 -5.86 3.63 13.76
CA MET A 8 -7.20 4.14 14.00
C MET A 8 -7.77 4.71 12.70
N LEU A 9 -8.17 3.83 11.80
CA LEU A 9 -8.86 4.15 10.56
C LEU A 9 -10.34 3.79 10.71
N SER A 10 -11.21 4.78 10.56
CA SER A 10 -12.66 4.56 10.59
C SER A 10 -13.22 4.22 9.20
N ILE A 11 -14.44 3.68 9.14
CA ILE A 11 -15.08 3.30 7.86
C ILE A 11 -15.42 4.55 7.03
N ASP A 12 -15.83 5.64 7.67
CA ASP A 12 -16.06 6.95 7.04
C ASP A 12 -14.79 7.56 6.42
N GLU A 13 -13.61 7.07 6.81
CA GLU A 13 -12.34 7.51 6.20
C GLU A 13 -12.04 6.82 4.86
N ILE A 14 -12.92 5.91 4.42
CA ILE A 14 -12.83 5.19 3.16
C ILE A 14 -13.87 5.76 2.18
N ASP A 15 -13.40 6.42 1.12
CA ASP A 15 -14.24 6.98 0.06
C ASP A 15 -14.73 5.87 -0.90
N ARG A 16 -13.81 5.03 -1.39
CA ARG A 16 -14.16 3.96 -2.33
C ARG A 16 -13.27 2.75 -2.17
N THR A 17 -13.85 1.56 -2.33
CA THR A 17 -13.11 0.31 -2.45
C THR A 17 -13.61 -0.51 -3.62
N HIS A 18 -12.70 -1.16 -4.34
CA HIS A 18 -13.06 -2.18 -5.33
C HIS A 18 -11.88 -3.11 -5.63
N ARG A 19 -12.18 -4.24 -6.28
CA ARG A 19 -11.18 -5.21 -6.73
C ARG A 19 -10.71 -4.84 -8.14
N LEU A 20 -9.41 -4.92 -8.40
CA LEU A 20 -8.83 -4.66 -9.71
C LEU A 20 -8.82 -5.93 -10.59
N GLY A 21 -9.09 -5.74 -11.88
CA GLY A 21 -9.03 -6.79 -12.90
C GLY A 21 -10.21 -7.76 -12.93
N ALA A 22 -10.25 -8.59 -13.98
CA ALA A 22 -11.30 -9.58 -14.22
C ALA A 22 -11.35 -10.65 -13.12
N ARG A 23 -12.56 -11.20 -12.88
CA ARG A 23 -12.77 -12.28 -11.90
C ARG A 23 -11.89 -13.47 -12.27
N LYS A 24 -11.15 -13.99 -11.29
CA LYS A 24 -10.28 -15.15 -11.45
C LYS A 24 -10.99 -16.43 -11.01
N HIS A 25 -10.52 -17.57 -11.51
CA HIS A 25 -11.00 -18.89 -11.08
C HIS A 25 -10.75 -19.11 -9.58
N VAL A 26 -11.58 -19.96 -8.98
CA VAL A 26 -11.41 -20.40 -7.59
C VAL A 26 -10.04 -21.07 -7.45
N GLY A 27 -9.28 -20.73 -6.40
CA GLY A 27 -7.91 -21.21 -6.19
C GLY A 27 -6.80 -20.33 -6.78
N SER A 28 -7.13 -19.34 -7.62
CA SER A 28 -6.14 -18.36 -8.12
C SER A 28 -5.74 -17.33 -7.04
N LYS A 29 -4.59 -16.67 -7.23
CA LYS A 29 -4.16 -15.54 -6.38
C LYS A 29 -5.31 -14.50 -6.27
N PRO A 30 -5.70 -14.07 -5.05
CA PRO A 30 -6.71 -13.05 -4.87
C PRO A 30 -6.42 -11.79 -5.68
N ARG A 31 -7.48 -11.14 -6.19
CA ARG A 31 -7.36 -9.84 -6.88
C ARG A 31 -6.96 -8.75 -5.89
N ASP A 32 -6.14 -7.82 -6.34
CA ASP A 32 -5.77 -6.66 -5.55
C ASP A 32 -7.01 -5.81 -5.25
N ILE A 33 -7.01 -5.15 -4.09
CA ILE A 33 -8.04 -4.20 -3.69
C ILE A 33 -7.41 -2.82 -3.78
N ILE A 34 -8.05 -1.91 -4.50
CA ILE A 34 -7.70 -0.49 -4.45
C ILE A 34 -8.66 0.20 -3.47
N VAL A 35 -8.07 1.04 -2.62
CA VAL A 35 -8.79 1.80 -1.59
C VAL A 35 -8.46 3.27 -1.79
N LYS A 36 -9.48 4.07 -2.09
CA LYS A 36 -9.40 5.53 -2.05
C LYS A 36 -9.84 5.98 -0.66
N LEU A 37 -8.98 6.70 0.03
CA LEU A 37 -9.27 7.30 1.32
C LEU A 37 -9.71 8.75 1.11
N VAL A 38 -10.55 9.27 2.01
CA VAL A 38 -11.05 10.65 1.90
C VAL A 38 -9.95 11.71 2.05
N SER A 39 -8.85 11.39 2.73
CA SER A 39 -7.76 12.35 2.95
C SER A 39 -6.37 11.70 2.99
N TYR A 40 -5.35 12.52 2.69
CA TYR A 40 -3.94 12.15 2.86
C TYR A 40 -3.61 11.80 4.32
N ARG A 41 -4.26 12.46 5.30
CA ARG A 41 -4.08 12.15 6.72
C ARG A 41 -4.54 10.73 7.04
N ALA A 42 -5.70 10.33 6.54
CA ALA A 42 -6.20 8.95 6.68
C ALA A 42 -5.24 7.94 6.02
N ARG A 43 -4.69 8.27 4.85
CA ARG A 43 -3.65 7.46 4.19
C ARG A 43 -2.42 7.29 5.08
N GLN A 44 -1.93 8.38 5.66
CA GLN A 44 -0.73 8.37 6.49
C GLN A 44 -0.90 7.47 7.72
N LYS A 45 -2.07 7.47 8.37
CA LYS A 45 -2.38 6.56 9.50
C LYS A 45 -2.12 5.10 9.13
N LEU A 46 -2.57 4.67 7.94
CA LEU A 46 -2.35 3.30 7.47
C LEU A 46 -0.89 3.04 7.08
N TYR A 47 -0.23 4.02 6.45
CA TYR A 47 1.14 3.89 5.97
C TYR A 47 2.15 3.79 7.12
N ASN A 48 1.91 4.48 8.23
CA ASN A 48 2.77 4.42 9.41
C ASN A 48 2.80 3.01 10.03
N VAL A 49 1.72 2.23 9.90
CA VAL A 49 1.63 0.89 10.49
C VAL A 49 1.80 -0.25 9.49
N LYS A 50 1.94 0.04 8.18
CA LYS A 50 1.96 -0.99 7.13
C LYS A 50 3.11 -1.99 7.27
N SER A 51 4.24 -1.58 7.86
CA SER A 51 5.37 -2.47 8.14
C SER A 51 5.00 -3.60 9.09
N LYS A 52 4.07 -3.36 10.03
CA LYS A 52 3.53 -4.37 10.95
C LYS A 52 2.71 -5.45 10.25
N ALA A 53 2.25 -5.22 9.02
CA ALA A 53 1.61 -6.28 8.22
C ALA A 53 2.63 -7.34 7.75
N LYS A 54 3.93 -7.00 7.73
CA LYS A 54 5.00 -7.92 7.30
C LYS A 54 5.41 -8.90 8.41
N THR A 55 5.10 -8.61 9.67
CA THR A 55 5.44 -9.51 10.78
C THR A 55 4.56 -10.77 10.75
N PRO A 56 5.07 -11.93 11.19
CA PRO A 56 4.27 -13.15 11.29
C PRO A 56 2.98 -12.92 12.10
N GLY A 57 1.84 -13.40 11.59
CA GLY A 57 0.52 -13.21 12.20
C GLY A 57 -0.61 -13.34 11.19
N HIS A 58 -1.82 -12.92 11.56
CA HIS A 58 -3.04 -13.02 10.74
C HIS A 58 -2.92 -12.39 9.34
N TYR A 59 -1.99 -11.46 9.13
CA TYR A 59 -1.82 -10.73 7.87
C TYR A 59 -0.46 -10.94 7.18
N ARG A 60 0.29 -12.00 7.52
CA ARG A 60 1.67 -12.31 7.04
C ARG A 60 1.89 -12.24 5.51
N ARG A 61 0.83 -12.29 4.70
CA ARG A 61 0.89 -12.26 3.22
C ARG A 61 0.09 -11.11 2.60
N VAL A 62 -0.27 -10.12 3.41
CA VAL A 62 -0.99 -8.93 2.96
C VAL A 62 -0.03 -7.76 2.89
N TYR A 63 0.03 -7.13 1.73
CA TYR A 63 0.89 -5.98 1.47
C TYR A 63 0.01 -4.75 1.22
N VAL A 64 0.40 -3.63 1.82
CA VAL A 64 -0.20 -2.31 1.57
C VAL A 64 0.84 -1.47 0.86
N ASN A 65 0.55 -1.13 -0.39
CA ASN A 65 1.42 -0.34 -1.25
C ASN A 65 0.66 0.85 -1.83
N GLU A 66 1.39 1.79 -2.41
CA GLU A 66 0.79 2.90 -3.15
C GLU A 66 0.33 2.45 -4.52
N ALA A 67 -0.79 3.01 -4.97
CA ALA A 67 -1.36 2.72 -6.28
C ALA A 67 -0.65 3.58 -7.33
N LEU A 68 0.56 3.16 -7.71
CA LEU A 68 1.33 3.80 -8.77
C LEU A 68 1.00 3.17 -10.13
N THR A 69 1.08 3.97 -11.19
CA THR A 69 1.15 3.41 -12.54
C THR A 69 2.41 2.56 -12.68
N ARG A 70 2.42 1.62 -13.63
CA ARG A 70 3.57 0.73 -13.85
C ARG A 70 4.87 1.52 -14.00
N HIS A 71 4.87 2.52 -14.87
CA HIS A 71 6.03 3.36 -15.12
C HIS A 71 6.52 4.10 -13.87
N ARG A 72 5.59 4.71 -13.09
CA ARG A 72 5.93 5.38 -11.83
C ARG A 72 6.48 4.41 -10.78
N SER A 73 5.95 3.18 -10.74
CA SER A 73 6.45 2.13 -9.85
C SER A 73 7.85 1.68 -10.23
N GLU A 74 8.17 1.58 -11.51
CA GLU A 74 9.51 1.22 -12.02
C GLU A 74 10.52 2.31 -11.63
N ILE A 75 10.22 3.59 -11.93
CA ILE A 75 11.06 4.72 -11.52
C ILE A 75 11.28 4.73 -10.01
N PHE A 76 10.21 4.56 -9.23
CA PHE A 76 10.32 4.60 -7.78
C PHE A 76 11.16 3.44 -7.23
N TYR A 77 11.06 2.26 -7.84
CA TYR A 77 11.91 1.13 -7.48
C TYR A 77 13.39 1.40 -7.73
N ASP A 78 13.74 1.97 -8.89
CA ASP A 78 15.12 2.31 -9.21
C ASP A 78 15.66 3.41 -8.28
N ALA A 79 14.85 4.43 -7.97
CA ALA A 79 15.21 5.44 -6.97
C ALA A 79 15.48 4.82 -5.58
N ARG A 80 14.67 3.84 -5.16
CA ARG A 80 14.87 3.11 -3.90
C ARG A 80 16.12 2.22 -3.90
N LYS A 81 16.56 1.71 -5.06
CA LYS A 81 17.86 1.03 -5.19
C LYS A 81 19.00 2.00 -4.94
N LEU A 82 18.98 3.19 -5.57
CA LEU A 82 20.01 4.21 -5.35
C LEU A 82 20.14 4.62 -3.89
N VAL A 83 19.02 4.66 -3.15
CA VAL A 83 19.03 4.87 -1.69
C VAL A 83 19.70 3.70 -0.96
N SER A 84 19.37 2.46 -1.33
CA SER A 84 20.01 1.26 -0.76
C SER A 84 21.52 1.23 -1.00
N ASP A 85 21.94 1.66 -2.18
CA ASP A 85 23.33 1.70 -2.64
C ASP A 85 24.07 2.96 -2.14
N LYS A 86 23.39 3.81 -1.37
CA LYS A 86 23.92 5.05 -0.76
C LYS A 86 24.37 6.13 -1.75
N TYR A 87 23.85 6.11 -2.97
CA TYR A 87 24.05 7.19 -3.94
C TYR A 87 23.13 8.39 -3.67
N VAL A 88 21.96 8.15 -3.06
CA VAL A 88 20.98 9.18 -2.69
C VAL A 88 20.54 8.96 -1.24
N ASP A 89 20.29 10.03 -0.49
CA ASP A 89 19.86 9.96 0.91
C ASP A 89 18.48 9.31 1.07
N SER A 90 17.50 9.77 0.31
CA SER A 90 16.11 9.33 0.43
C SER A 90 15.33 9.49 -0.88
N ALA A 91 14.23 8.74 -0.99
CA ALA A 91 13.34 8.78 -2.15
C ALA A 91 11.89 8.55 -1.71
N TRP A 92 10.98 9.41 -2.21
CA TRP A 92 9.56 9.37 -1.93
C TRP A 92 8.74 9.67 -3.18
N THR A 93 7.49 9.25 -3.16
CA THR A 93 6.46 9.55 -4.15
C THR A 93 5.58 10.68 -3.64
N HIS A 94 5.06 11.51 -4.55
CA HIS A 94 4.09 12.54 -4.24
C HIS A 94 3.01 12.54 -5.34
N ASP A 95 1.75 12.56 -4.92
CA ASP A 95 0.62 12.72 -5.83
C ASP A 95 0.47 14.23 -6.12
N TRP A 96 0.73 14.64 -7.36
CA TRP A 96 0.41 15.98 -7.86
C TRP A 96 -0.87 15.95 -8.70
#